data_AF-A0A4R1FUZ9-F1
#
_entry.id   AF-A0A4R1FUZ9-F1
#
_cell.length_a   1.000
_cell.length_b   1.000
_cell.length_c   1.000
_cell.angle_alpha   90.00
_cell.angle_beta   90.00
_cell.angle_gamma   90.00
#
_symmetry.space_group_name_H-M   'P 1'
#
loop_
_entity.id
_entity.type
_entity.pdbx_description
1 polymer ?
#
loop_
_entity_poly.entity_id
_entity_poly.type
_entity_poly.pdbx_seq_one_letter_code
_entity_poly.pdbx_strand_id
1 'polypeptide(L)'
;MENLDFVTMAIEFAKNHTLMVVAWFTVFFMVIYTFLNAATAKFKMVSNTEMTMLINKDNAKVVDLRTIDEFKRGHIIHSLQLTPSDIKKQNIGKIEQHKDVPVVLVDTSGFTATASAKELVKQGFRRVYVLKEGITGWRSANLPLEK
;
A
#
# COMPACT_ATOMS: atom_id res chain seq x y z
N MET A 1 37.53 -15.58 26.97
CA MET A 1 36.77 -16.52 27.82
C MET A 1 35.34 -16.03 28.11
N GLU A 2 35.02 -14.74 27.92
CA GLU A 2 33.68 -14.19 28.16
C GLU A 2 32.58 -14.68 27.19
N ASN A 3 32.92 -15.00 25.93
CA ASN A 3 31.93 -15.46 24.94
C ASN A 3 31.29 -16.82 25.29
N LEU A 4 31.98 -17.69 26.04
CA LEU A 4 31.43 -18.99 26.44
C LEU A 4 30.38 -18.84 27.56
N ASP A 5 30.52 -17.82 28.40
CA ASP A 5 29.63 -17.57 29.53
C ASP A 5 28.28 -17.04 29.05
N PHE A 6 28.31 -16.07 28.12
CA PHE A 6 27.09 -15.53 27.51
C PHE A 6 26.25 -16.60 26.79
N VAL A 7 26.88 -17.44 25.97
CA VAL A 7 26.18 -18.49 25.22
C VAL A 7 25.55 -19.50 26.18
N THR A 8 26.25 -19.87 27.25
CA THR A 8 25.73 -20.77 28.28
C THR A 8 24.52 -20.15 29.00
N MET A 9 24.63 -18.89 29.42
CA MET A 9 23.51 -18.16 30.04
C MET A 9 22.30 -18.01 29.10
N ALA A 10 22.53 -17.76 27.81
CA ALA A 10 21.47 -17.65 26.82
C ALA A 10 20.74 -18.99 26.58
N ILE A 11 21.49 -20.10 26.56
CA ILE A 11 20.91 -21.45 26.46
C ILE A 11 20.06 -21.77 27.71
N GLU A 12 20.56 -21.46 28.90
CA GLU A 12 19.84 -21.70 30.16
C GLU A 12 18.56 -20.87 30.23
N PHE A 13 18.63 -19.59 29.86
CA PHE A 13 17.47 -18.73 29.73
C PHE A 13 16.46 -19.29 28.73
N ALA A 14 16.91 -19.75 27.56
CA ALA A 14 16.01 -20.29 26.53
C ALA A 14 15.29 -21.56 26.98
N LYS A 15 15.93 -22.43 27.77
CA LYS A 15 15.29 -23.60 28.37
C LYS A 15 14.24 -23.19 29.40
N ASN A 16 14.60 -22.31 30.34
CA ASN A 16 13.72 -21.89 31.44
C ASN A 16 12.56 -21.00 30.97
N HIS A 17 12.71 -20.31 29.82
CA HIS A 17 11.68 -19.45 29.22
C HIS A 17 11.30 -19.88 27.80
N THR A 18 11.18 -21.19 27.57
CA THR A 18 10.90 -21.76 26.24
C THR A 18 9.71 -21.10 25.53
N LEU A 19 8.60 -20.85 26.25
CA LEU A 19 7.40 -20.23 25.67
C LEU A 19 7.68 -18.82 25.13
N MET A 20 8.43 -18.00 25.88
CA MET A 20 8.76 -16.62 25.48
C MET A 20 9.68 -16.60 24.27
N VAL A 21 10.65 -17.52 24.24
CA VAL A 21 11.56 -17.67 23.09
C VAL A 21 10.80 -18.08 21.84
N VAL A 22 9.92 -19.09 21.93
CA VAL A 22 9.09 -19.51 20.79
C VAL A 22 8.16 -18.38 20.33
N ALA A 23 7.51 -17.68 21.26
CA ALA A 23 6.64 -16.54 20.93
C ALA A 23 7.41 -15.42 20.23
N TRP A 24 8.61 -15.09 20.72
CA TRP A 24 9.48 -14.07 20.12
C TRP A 24 9.90 -14.46 18.71
N PHE A 25 10.39 -15.68 18.48
CA PHE A 25 10.75 -16.15 17.15
C PHE A 25 9.54 -16.18 16.20
N THR A 26 8.37 -16.57 16.69
CA THR A 26 7.13 -16.56 15.90
C THR A 26 6.81 -15.15 15.40
N VAL A 27 6.83 -14.16 16.28
CA VAL A 27 6.60 -12.75 15.92
C VAL A 27 7.72 -12.25 14.99
N PHE A 28 8.98 -12.59 15.28
CA PHE A 28 10.13 -12.20 14.47
C PHE A 28 10.01 -12.71 13.02
N PHE A 29 9.71 -14.00 12.83
CA PHE A 29 9.49 -14.58 11.51
C PHE A 29 8.24 -14.03 10.82
N MET A 30 7.15 -13.76 11.56
CA MET A 30 5.96 -13.11 11.01
C MET A 30 6.30 -11.71 10.48
N VAL A 31 7.06 -10.92 11.24
CA VAL A 31 7.52 -9.59 10.84
C VAL A 31 8.42 -9.68 9.60
N ILE A 32 9.41 -10.59 9.59
CA ILE A 32 10.26 -10.82 8.39
C ILE A 32 9.40 -11.15 7.17
N TYR A 33 8.40 -12.02 7.32
CA TYR A 33 7.50 -12.38 6.24
C TYR A 33 6.74 -11.16 5.67
N THR A 34 6.33 -10.22 6.52
CA THR A 34 5.71 -8.96 6.05
C THR A 34 6.67 -8.12 5.21
N PHE A 35 7.95 -8.03 5.58
CA PHE A 35 8.96 -7.29 4.83
C PHE A 35 9.28 -7.94 3.48
N LEU A 36 9.40 -9.27 3.41
CA LEU A 36 9.61 -10.00 2.15
C LEU A 36 8.45 -9.82 1.17
N ASN A 37 7.21 -9.86 1.67
CA ASN A 37 6.01 -9.60 0.87
C ASN A 37 5.86 -8.14 0.44
N ALA A 38 6.44 -7.20 1.19
CA ALA A 38 6.47 -5.79 0.80
C ALA A 38 7.53 -5.54 -0.28
N ALA A 39 8.72 -6.15 -0.16
CA ALA A 39 9.82 -5.99 -1.12
C ALA A 39 9.53 -6.59 -2.50
N THR A 40 8.65 -7.59 -2.59
CA THR A 40 8.21 -8.23 -3.84
C THR A 40 6.94 -7.61 -4.43
N ALA A 41 6.44 -6.52 -3.84
CA ALA A 41 5.25 -5.83 -4.32
C ALA A 41 5.47 -5.32 -5.76
N LYS A 42 4.61 -5.76 -6.69
CA LYS A 42 4.64 -5.31 -8.10
C LYS A 42 3.94 -3.95 -8.32
N PHE A 43 3.72 -3.18 -7.26
CA PHE A 43 3.20 -1.81 -7.32
C PHE A 43 4.22 -0.85 -6.69
N LYS A 44 4.17 0.43 -7.03
CA LYS A 44 5.12 1.44 -6.55
C LYS A 44 4.44 2.55 -5.76
N MET A 45 5.08 3.01 -4.68
CA MET A 45 4.66 4.22 -4.00
C MET A 45 5.14 5.44 -4.79
N VAL A 46 4.30 6.47 -4.91
CA VAL A 46 4.64 7.72 -5.62
C VAL A 46 4.33 8.93 -4.75
N SER A 47 5.17 9.94 -4.86
CA SER A 47 4.97 11.29 -4.32
C SER A 47 3.95 12.08 -5.16
N ASN A 48 3.50 13.22 -4.64
CA ASN A 48 2.65 14.16 -5.37
C ASN A 48 3.28 14.58 -6.72
N THR A 49 4.59 14.85 -6.73
CA THR A 49 5.33 15.24 -7.93
C THR A 49 5.45 14.11 -8.95
N GLU A 50 5.63 12.87 -8.50
CA GLU A 50 5.66 11.72 -9.41
C GLU A 50 4.27 11.42 -9.97
N MET A 51 3.24 11.56 -9.16
CA MET A 51 1.86 11.41 -9.60
C MET A 51 1.49 12.43 -10.68
N THR A 52 1.85 13.71 -10.52
CA THR A 52 1.58 14.72 -11.57
C THR A 52 2.34 14.41 -12.86
N MET A 53 3.58 13.91 -12.76
CA MET A 53 4.32 13.43 -13.94
C MET A 53 3.62 12.26 -14.64
N LEU A 54 3.12 11.28 -13.89
CA LEU A 54 2.37 10.15 -14.45
C LEU A 54 1.07 10.59 -15.13
N ILE A 55 0.34 11.53 -14.52
CA ILE A 55 -0.88 12.10 -15.12
C ILE A 55 -0.55 12.79 -16.44
N ASN A 56 0.47 13.66 -16.45
CA ASN A 56 0.78 14.51 -17.60
C ASN A 56 1.47 13.78 -18.75
N LYS A 57 2.34 12.79 -18.46
CA LYS A 57 3.14 12.10 -19.49
C LYS A 57 2.54 10.79 -19.95
N ASP A 58 1.94 10.04 -19.02
CA ASP A 58 1.51 8.66 -19.27
C ASP A 58 -0.02 8.50 -19.21
N ASN A 59 -0.78 9.60 -19.16
CA ASN A 59 -2.24 9.61 -19.07
C ASN A 59 -2.78 8.73 -17.91
N ALA A 60 -2.12 8.82 -16.75
CA ALA A 60 -2.46 8.01 -15.60
C ALA A 60 -3.93 8.15 -15.18
N LYS A 61 -4.54 7.02 -14.82
CA LYS A 61 -5.87 6.98 -14.21
C LYS A 61 -5.75 7.05 -12.70
N VAL A 62 -6.39 8.05 -12.12
CA VAL A 62 -6.45 8.21 -10.66
C VAL A 62 -7.70 7.51 -10.15
N VAL A 63 -7.53 6.65 -9.15
CA VAL A 63 -8.63 5.89 -8.53
C VAL A 63 -8.70 6.23 -7.06
N ASP A 64 -9.80 6.84 -6.65
CA ASP A 64 -10.06 7.21 -5.26
C ASP A 64 -10.81 6.07 -4.55
N LEU A 65 -10.20 5.55 -3.50
CA LEU A 65 -10.66 4.41 -2.72
C LEU A 65 -11.62 4.79 -1.59
N ARG A 66 -11.79 6.08 -1.33
CA ARG A 66 -12.62 6.57 -0.23
C ARG A 66 -14.10 6.38 -0.55
N THR A 67 -14.94 6.59 0.46
CA THR A 67 -16.39 6.52 0.29
C THR A 67 -16.90 7.56 -0.71
N ILE A 68 -18.09 7.33 -1.28
CA ILE A 68 -18.69 8.29 -2.21
C ILE A 68 -18.92 9.67 -1.58
N ASP A 69 -19.23 9.72 -0.28
CA ASP A 69 -19.43 10.99 0.44
C ASP A 69 -18.12 11.74 0.63
N GLU A 70 -17.02 11.03 0.92
CA GLU A 70 -15.69 11.62 0.98
C GLU A 70 -15.20 12.14 -0.37
N PHE A 71 -15.52 11.41 -1.44
CA PHE A 71 -15.20 11.78 -2.81
C PHE A 71 -15.91 13.08 -3.22
N LYS A 72 -17.23 13.16 -2.99
CA LYS A 72 -18.05 14.35 -3.28
C LYS A 72 -17.68 15.59 -2.46
N ARG A 73 -17.09 15.41 -1.27
CA ARG A 73 -16.59 16.55 -0.47
C ARG A 73 -15.32 17.17 -1.06
N GLY A 74 -14.62 16.45 -1.93
CA GLY A 74 -13.38 16.89 -2.54
C GLY A 74 -12.55 15.69 -2.96
N HIS A 75 -12.23 15.59 -4.25
CA HIS A 75 -11.43 14.53 -4.86
C HIS A 75 -10.42 15.11 -5.85
N ILE A 76 -9.41 14.32 -6.23
CA ILE A 76 -8.41 14.76 -7.22
C ILE A 76 -9.09 14.85 -8.59
N ILE A 77 -8.76 15.89 -9.36
CA ILE A 77 -9.35 16.13 -10.67
C ILE A 77 -9.33 14.89 -11.57
N HIS A 78 -10.43 14.64 -12.28
CA HIS A 78 -10.59 13.48 -13.18
C HIS A 78 -10.40 12.09 -12.52
N SER A 79 -10.41 11.99 -11.20
CA SER A 79 -10.32 10.70 -10.51
C SER A 79 -11.62 9.90 -10.61
N LEU A 80 -11.49 8.58 -10.57
CA LEU A 80 -12.60 7.64 -10.59
C LEU A 80 -12.77 7.05 -9.19
N GLN A 81 -13.96 7.16 -8.62
CA GLN A 81 -14.24 6.53 -7.32
C GLN A 81 -14.48 5.02 -7.49
N LEU A 82 -13.74 4.19 -6.72
CA LEU A 82 -13.93 2.74 -6.57
C LEU A 82 -13.49 2.33 -5.17
N THR A 83 -14.35 1.66 -4.39
CA THR A 83 -13.97 1.24 -3.03
C THR A 83 -13.04 0.01 -3.03
N PRO A 84 -12.30 -0.26 -1.94
CA PRO A 84 -11.56 -1.51 -1.78
C PRO A 84 -12.44 -2.76 -1.94
N SER A 85 -13.72 -2.66 -1.55
CA SER A 85 -14.71 -3.74 -1.72
C SER A 85 -15.01 -3.99 -3.19
N ASP A 86 -15.14 -2.94 -4.00
CA ASP A 86 -15.37 -3.06 -5.45
C ASP A 86 -14.20 -3.76 -6.12
N ILE A 87 -12.97 -3.34 -5.79
CA ILE A 87 -11.75 -3.98 -6.30
C ILE A 87 -11.69 -5.46 -5.90
N LYS A 88 -11.95 -5.78 -4.63
CA LYS A 88 -11.94 -7.17 -4.15
C LYS A 88 -12.98 -8.05 -4.83
N LYS A 89 -14.14 -7.48 -5.18
CA LYS A 89 -15.23 -8.18 -5.90
C LYS A 89 -15.09 -8.14 -7.42
N GLN A 90 -13.99 -7.60 -7.96
CA GLN A 90 -13.78 -7.37 -9.40
C GLN A 90 -14.84 -6.48 -10.05
N ASN A 91 -15.51 -5.61 -9.27
CA ASN A 91 -16.44 -4.60 -9.78
C ASN A 91 -15.67 -3.37 -10.27
N ILE A 92 -14.74 -3.57 -11.20
CA ILE A 92 -13.76 -2.56 -11.64
C ILE A 92 -14.01 -2.06 -13.06
N GLY A 93 -15.24 -2.17 -13.56
CA GLY A 93 -15.61 -1.80 -14.94
C GLY A 93 -15.19 -0.38 -15.37
N LYS A 94 -15.05 0.56 -14.42
CA LYS A 94 -14.55 1.92 -14.69
C LYS A 94 -13.09 1.97 -15.15
N ILE A 95 -12.29 0.96 -14.79
CA ILE A 95 -10.84 0.89 -15.06
C ILE A 95 -10.41 -0.39 -15.78
N GLU A 96 -11.32 -1.33 -16.05
CA GLU A 96 -11.01 -2.64 -16.65
C GLU A 96 -10.22 -2.54 -17.96
N GLN A 97 -10.53 -1.54 -18.80
CA GLN A 97 -9.85 -1.28 -20.07
C GLN A 97 -8.46 -0.61 -19.91
N HIS A 98 -8.05 -0.27 -18.69
CA HIS A 98 -6.86 0.53 -18.40
C HIS A 98 -5.72 -0.30 -17.76
N LYS A 99 -5.64 -1.60 -18.05
CA LYS A 99 -4.63 -2.51 -17.46
C LYS A 99 -3.18 -2.20 -17.86
N ASP A 100 -2.97 -1.59 -19.03
CA ASP A 100 -1.65 -1.26 -19.56
C ASP A 100 -1.19 0.19 -19.29
N VAL A 101 -2.09 1.07 -18.81
CA VAL A 101 -1.76 2.45 -18.43
C VAL A 101 -1.51 2.56 -16.93
N PRO A 102 -0.80 3.60 -16.44
CA PRO A 102 -0.66 3.81 -14.99
C PRO A 102 -2.01 3.96 -14.30
N VAL A 103 -2.20 3.20 -13.22
CA VAL A 103 -3.31 3.37 -12.30
C VAL A 103 -2.76 3.78 -10.94
N VAL A 104 -3.10 4.98 -10.49
CA VAL A 104 -2.66 5.54 -9.22
C VAL A 104 -3.82 5.47 -8.22
N LEU A 105 -3.64 4.68 -7.18
CA LEU A 105 -4.60 4.54 -6.10
C LEU A 105 -4.39 5.62 -5.04
N VAL A 106 -5.51 6.20 -4.59
CA VAL A 106 -5.56 7.27 -3.60
C VAL A 106 -6.57 6.89 -2.53
N ASP A 107 -6.16 6.94 -1.28
CA ASP A 107 -7.03 6.84 -0.11
C ASP A 107 -6.85 8.11 0.75
N THR A 108 -7.21 8.05 2.03
CA THR A 108 -7.08 9.19 2.93
C THR A 108 -5.62 9.57 3.25
N SER A 109 -4.74 8.59 3.45
CA SER A 109 -3.40 8.80 4.07
C SER A 109 -2.24 8.01 3.47
N GLY A 110 -2.48 7.19 2.45
CA GLY A 110 -1.54 6.32 1.73
C GLY A 110 -1.43 4.89 2.28
N PHE A 111 -2.01 4.61 3.45
CA PHE A 111 -1.77 3.35 4.16
C PHE A 111 -2.69 2.19 3.74
N THR A 112 -3.94 2.48 3.40
CA THR A 112 -4.96 1.44 3.12
C THR A 112 -4.98 1.01 1.65
N ALA A 113 -4.48 1.87 0.75
CA ALA A 113 -4.45 1.63 -0.68
C ALA A 113 -3.55 0.45 -1.11
N THR A 114 -2.57 0.06 -0.29
CA THR A 114 -1.63 -1.04 -0.58
C THR A 114 -2.35 -2.38 -0.82
N ALA A 115 -3.41 -2.68 -0.05
CA ALA A 115 -4.14 -3.93 -0.22
C ALA A 115 -4.87 -3.97 -1.58
N SER A 116 -5.52 -2.87 -1.95
CA SER A 116 -6.16 -2.70 -3.26
C SER A 116 -5.15 -2.75 -4.41
N ALA A 117 -3.95 -2.19 -4.22
CA ALA A 117 -2.89 -2.22 -5.23
C ALA A 117 -2.45 -3.66 -5.54
N LYS A 118 -2.24 -4.48 -4.51
CA LYS A 118 -1.92 -5.90 -4.67
C LYS A 118 -3.02 -6.65 -5.41
N GLU A 119 -4.27 -6.31 -5.14
CA GLU A 119 -5.42 -6.95 -5.78
C GLU A 119 -5.53 -6.56 -7.26
N LEU A 120 -5.34 -5.29 -7.62
CA LEU A 120 -5.28 -4.87 -9.03
C LEU A 120 -4.11 -5.53 -9.79
N VAL A 121 -2.94 -5.66 -9.17
CA VAL A 121 -1.83 -6.42 -9.77
C VAL A 121 -2.25 -7.85 -10.09
N LYS A 122 -2.96 -8.54 -9.19
CA LYS A 122 -3.46 -9.90 -9.43
C LYS A 122 -4.52 -9.95 -10.53
N GLN A 123 -5.29 -8.88 -10.69
CA GLN A 123 -6.32 -8.73 -11.74
C GLN A 123 -5.75 -8.32 -13.11
N GLY A 124 -4.42 -8.23 -13.23
CA GLY A 124 -3.71 -8.04 -14.50
C GLY A 124 -3.29 -6.59 -14.78
N PHE A 125 -3.44 -5.66 -13.84
CA PHE A 125 -2.92 -4.31 -14.00
C PHE A 125 -1.39 -4.32 -13.89
N ARG A 126 -0.71 -3.78 -14.91
CA ARG A 126 0.74 -3.89 -15.04
C ARG A 126 1.50 -2.74 -14.40
N ARG A 127 0.85 -1.58 -14.28
CA ARG A 127 1.44 -0.33 -13.82
C ARG A 127 0.60 0.26 -12.68
N VAL A 128 0.69 -0.37 -11.51
CA VAL A 128 -0.07 0.05 -10.31
C VAL A 128 0.80 0.91 -9.41
N TYR A 129 0.24 2.03 -8.95
CA TYR A 129 0.90 2.97 -8.07
C TYR A 129 -0.01 3.35 -6.89
N VAL A 130 0.58 3.79 -5.78
CA VAL A 130 -0.13 4.29 -4.61
C VAL A 130 0.41 5.66 -4.24
N LEU A 131 -0.47 6.64 -4.04
CA LEU A 131 -0.08 7.96 -3.58
C LEU A 131 0.33 7.91 -2.09
N LYS A 132 1.59 8.22 -1.80
CA LYS A 132 2.23 7.96 -0.50
C LYS A 132 1.54 8.59 0.70
N GLU A 133 0.97 9.78 0.54
CA GLU A 133 0.33 10.54 1.62
C GLU A 133 -1.19 10.65 1.44
N GLY A 134 -1.74 9.88 0.49
CA GLY A 134 -3.14 9.93 0.09
C GLY A 134 -3.60 11.34 -0.29
N ILE A 135 -4.91 11.56 -0.22
CA ILE A 135 -5.49 12.88 -0.49
C ILE A 135 -5.12 13.92 0.58
N THR A 136 -4.75 13.49 1.79
CA THR A 136 -4.32 14.42 2.85
C THR A 136 -3.03 15.15 2.46
N GLY A 137 -2.03 14.42 1.96
CA GLY A 137 -0.79 15.03 1.45
C GLY A 137 -1.03 15.84 0.18
N TRP A 138 -1.91 15.38 -0.71
CA TRP A 138 -2.30 16.13 -1.91
C TRP A 138 -2.90 17.50 -1.55
N ARG A 139 -3.84 17.52 -0.60
CA ARG A 139 -4.46 18.75 -0.09
C ARG A 139 -3.45 19.64 0.64
N SER A 140 -2.58 19.06 1.46
CA SER A 140 -1.56 19.80 2.21
C SER A 140 -0.55 20.48 1.28
N ALA A 141 -0.31 19.90 0.10
CA ALA A 141 0.50 20.50 -0.96
C ALA A 141 -0.26 21.56 -1.80
N ASN A 142 -1.49 21.93 -1.43
CA ASN A 142 -2.36 22.88 -2.14
C ASN A 142 -2.58 22.51 -3.62
N LEU A 143 -2.63 21.21 -3.93
CA LEU A 143 -2.86 20.73 -5.29
C LEU A 143 -4.35 20.72 -5.66
N PRO A 144 -4.70 20.81 -6.96
CA PRO A 144 -6.09 20.96 -7.39
C PRO A 144 -7.00 19.81 -6.96
N LEU A 145 -8.22 20.15 -6.54
CA LEU A 145 -9.30 19.24 -6.18
C LEU A 145 -10.60 19.68 -6.88
N GLU A 146 -11.45 18.71 -7.20
CA GLU A 146 -12.82 18.87 -7.71
C GLU A 146 -13.84 18.40 -6.65
N LYS A 147 -15.10 18.80 -6.80
CA LYS A 147 -16.22 18.37 -5.95
C LYS A 147 -17.17 17.47 -6.74
#